data_AF-A0A838XJ16-F1
#
_entry.id   AF-A0A838XJ16-F1
#
_cell.length_a   1.000
_cell.length_b   1.000
_cell.length_c   1.000
_cell.angle_alpha   90.00
_cell.angle_beta   90.00
_cell.angle_gamma   90.00
#
_symmetry.space_group_name_H-M   'P 1'
#
loop_
_entity.id
_entity.type
_entity.pdbx_description
1 polymer ?
#
loop_
_entity_poly.entity_id
_entity_poly.type
_entity_poly.pdbx_seq_one_letter_code
_entity_poly.pdbx_strand_id
1 'polypeptide(L)'
;MTLDPGSPDAAAARGREEGALSNQLIRLNDEVAGLRDLSDRMSAHGIAHEGEEVTLLSDLVGVLVAIWTQCGINVLEKDPDAPTPVIEIMRTFRVDAEIYALTSTVPDGVREKIRKSIRREVAQASEKLEAAIRSTFAEASEYAAVDEGGRPIDYADQSRVWWRTCRHLGQYARELDRMEAAAEKAALFAGKTDEAAQVLAETTAKVDEQVQRAKAAANTEANGNLASHFKELADKELGAAFRYRAFAVTLVALAVGISFVIHSSSKGSQWSELPSYLPGLALTLTGVYLARLAGPHFHLGKWAAAVEVQLKSFEGFTGVVEDGGIRERMREEFGRRVLGPPPLFDASAEPTPGLTTTDVLQILAAVRRQDSK
;
A
#
# COMPACT_ATOMS: atom_id res chain seq x y z
N MET A 1 77.20 32.22 1.31
CA MET A 1 76.88 33.56 0.78
C MET A 1 75.48 33.88 1.25
N THR A 2 75.38 34.52 2.41
CA THR A 2 74.13 35.04 2.97
C THR A 2 73.86 36.38 2.30
N LEU A 3 72.78 36.48 1.53
CA LEU A 3 72.36 37.74 0.93
C LEU A 3 71.92 38.70 2.05
N ASP A 4 72.38 39.94 1.95
CA ASP A 4 71.98 41.01 2.88
C ASP A 4 70.45 41.20 2.80
N PRO A 5 69.71 41.00 3.91
CA PRO A 5 68.25 41.10 3.94
C PRO A 5 67.73 42.51 3.63
N GLY A 6 68.60 43.52 3.60
CA GLY A 6 68.29 44.88 3.15
C GLY A 6 68.51 45.13 1.66
N SER A 7 69.01 44.16 0.89
CA SER A 7 69.28 44.37 -0.54
C SER A 7 67.98 44.52 -1.33
N PRO A 8 67.92 45.44 -2.31
CA PRO A 8 66.73 45.65 -3.14
C PRO A 8 66.28 44.38 -3.88
N ASP A 9 67.20 43.45 -4.14
CA ASP A 9 66.89 42.16 -4.76
C ASP A 9 66.15 41.21 -3.81
N ALA A 10 66.42 41.25 -2.50
CA ALA A 10 65.69 40.47 -1.49
C ALA A 10 64.27 41.00 -1.27
N ALA A 11 64.09 42.33 -1.30
CA ALA A 11 62.76 42.94 -1.27
C ALA A 11 61.94 42.62 -2.53
N ALA A 12 62.58 42.62 -3.70
CA ALA A 12 61.94 42.24 -4.97
C ALA A 12 61.63 40.73 -5.07
N ALA A 13 62.35 39.88 -4.33
CA ALA A 13 62.02 38.45 -4.21
C ALA A 13 60.78 38.24 -3.32
N ARG A 14 60.73 38.89 -2.14
CA ARG A 14 59.55 38.81 -1.25
C ARG A 14 58.28 39.32 -1.90
N GLY A 15 58.33 40.46 -2.61
CA GLY A 15 57.16 40.99 -3.30
C GLY A 15 56.64 40.08 -4.42
N ARG A 16 57.52 39.25 -5.04
CA ARG A 16 57.11 38.25 -6.02
C ARG A 16 56.46 37.02 -5.37
N GLU A 17 56.93 36.61 -4.20
CA GLU A 17 56.34 35.51 -3.43
C GLU A 17 55.00 35.89 -2.80
N GLU A 18 54.88 37.10 -2.23
CA GLU A 18 53.62 37.64 -1.73
C GLU A 18 52.57 37.79 -2.86
N GLY A 19 52.99 38.25 -4.03
CA GLY A 19 52.14 38.31 -5.21
C GLY A 19 51.71 36.94 -5.73
N ALA A 20 52.57 35.92 -5.63
CA ALA A 20 52.24 34.55 -6.00
C ALA A 20 51.23 33.93 -5.02
N LEU A 21 51.42 34.14 -3.72
CA LEU A 21 50.51 33.68 -2.65
C LEU A 21 49.13 34.35 -2.74
N SER A 22 49.10 35.66 -2.96
CA SER A 22 47.84 36.42 -3.14
C SER A 22 47.04 35.90 -4.34
N ASN A 23 47.70 35.66 -5.47
CA ASN A 23 47.04 35.07 -6.65
C ASN A 23 46.55 33.64 -6.42
N GLN A 24 47.25 32.87 -5.57
CA GLN A 24 46.84 31.51 -5.19
C GLN A 24 45.59 31.52 -4.32
N LEU A 25 45.50 32.46 -3.37
CA LEU A 25 44.33 32.66 -2.51
C LEU A 25 43.11 33.12 -3.30
N ILE A 26 43.27 34.01 -4.28
CA ILE A 26 42.17 34.46 -5.15
C ILE A 26 41.62 33.27 -5.96
N ARG A 27 42.48 32.43 -6.55
CA ARG A 27 42.03 31.24 -7.29
C ARG A 27 41.28 30.25 -6.39
N LEU A 28 41.77 30.01 -5.19
CA LEU A 28 41.09 29.14 -4.22
C LEU A 28 39.70 29.66 -3.85
N ASN A 29 39.56 30.99 -3.68
CA ASN A 29 38.28 31.61 -3.37
C ASN A 29 37.29 31.50 -4.55
N ASP A 30 37.75 31.66 -5.79
CA ASP A 30 36.94 31.50 -7.00
C ASP A 30 36.50 30.03 -7.20
N GLU A 31 37.36 29.06 -6.87
CA GLU A 31 37.05 27.63 -6.95
C GLU A 31 35.99 27.22 -5.90
N VAL A 32 36.08 27.76 -4.68
CA VAL A 32 35.06 27.57 -3.63
C VAL A 32 33.71 28.18 -4.05
N ALA A 33 33.72 29.36 -4.70
CA ALA A 33 32.50 29.95 -5.24
C ALA A 33 31.87 29.09 -6.35
N GLY A 34 32.69 28.46 -7.20
CA GLY A 34 32.23 27.53 -8.24
C GLY A 34 31.59 26.26 -7.67
N LEU A 35 32.11 25.71 -6.57
CA LEU A 35 31.51 24.56 -5.88
C LEU A 35 30.15 24.90 -5.24
N ARG A 36 30.00 26.14 -4.75
CA ARG A 36 28.72 26.62 -4.22
C ARG A 36 27.65 26.78 -5.30
N ASP A 37 28.01 27.34 -6.46
CA ASP A 37 27.11 27.44 -7.61
C ASP A 37 26.69 26.05 -8.13
N LEU A 38 27.60 25.08 -8.15
CA LEU A 38 27.29 23.70 -8.52
C LEU A 38 26.28 23.06 -7.56
N SER A 39 26.44 23.27 -6.26
CA SER A 39 25.50 22.81 -5.22
C SER A 39 24.10 23.42 -5.42
N ASP A 40 24.03 24.73 -5.66
CA ASP A 40 22.76 25.44 -5.89
C ASP A 40 22.07 24.94 -7.17
N ARG A 41 22.82 24.65 -8.23
CA ARG A 41 22.30 24.07 -9.47
C ARG A 41 21.78 22.65 -9.31
N MET A 42 22.45 21.81 -8.52
CA MET A 42 22.00 20.45 -8.21
C MET A 42 20.70 20.45 -7.39
N SER A 43 20.59 21.38 -6.43
CA SER A 43 19.37 21.61 -5.64
C SER A 43 18.19 22.05 -6.51
N ALA A 44 18.45 22.95 -7.47
CA ALA A 44 17.42 23.43 -8.41
C ALA A 44 16.87 22.35 -9.37
N HIS A 45 17.60 21.25 -9.58
CA HIS A 45 17.18 20.13 -10.45
C HIS A 45 16.43 19.01 -9.71
N GLY A 46 16.07 19.21 -8.44
CA GLY A 46 15.20 18.28 -7.70
C GLY A 46 15.87 16.95 -7.32
N ILE A 47 17.20 16.88 -7.35
CA ILE A 47 17.99 15.75 -6.83
C ILE A 47 18.10 15.88 -5.30
N ALA A 48 16.95 16.02 -4.62
CA ALA A 48 16.87 16.53 -3.26
C ALA A 48 16.57 15.47 -2.18
N HIS A 49 16.48 14.18 -2.52
CA HIS A 49 16.27 13.13 -1.50
C HIS A 49 17.55 12.52 -0.92
N GLU A 50 18.73 12.82 -1.50
CA GLU A 50 20.05 12.47 -0.94
C GLU A 50 20.84 13.72 -0.49
N GLY A 51 20.18 14.89 -0.45
CA GLY A 51 20.83 16.19 -0.34
C GLY A 51 21.48 16.50 1.01
N GLU A 52 21.07 15.84 2.09
CA GLU A 52 21.53 16.17 3.44
C GLU A 52 23.00 15.76 3.67
N GLU A 53 23.43 14.62 3.13
CA GLU A 53 24.81 14.14 3.23
C GLU A 53 25.79 14.98 2.38
N VAL A 54 25.36 15.45 1.20
CA VAL A 54 26.21 16.25 0.31
C VAL A 54 26.44 17.65 0.87
N THR A 55 25.43 18.27 1.49
CA THR A 55 25.61 19.54 2.22
C THR A 55 26.54 19.37 3.43
N LEU A 56 26.40 18.28 4.18
CA LEU A 56 27.23 18.05 5.38
C LEU A 56 28.70 17.81 5.04
N LEU A 57 28.98 17.12 3.92
CA LEU A 57 30.33 16.92 3.42
C LEU A 57 30.94 18.19 2.82
N SER A 58 30.15 18.97 2.07
CA SER A 58 30.57 20.28 1.54
C SER A 58 30.95 21.24 2.68
N ASP A 59 30.13 21.30 3.73
CA ASP A 59 30.39 22.15 4.89
C ASP A 59 31.61 21.68 5.68
N LEU A 60 31.80 20.36 5.83
CA LEU A 60 32.98 19.79 6.49
C LEU A 60 34.27 20.09 5.70
N VAL A 61 34.25 19.97 4.37
CA VAL A 61 35.38 20.31 3.50
C VAL A 61 35.65 21.80 3.56
N GLY A 62 34.62 22.66 3.56
CA GLY A 62 34.76 24.10 3.73
C GLY A 62 35.41 24.48 5.07
N VAL A 63 35.02 23.82 6.17
CA VAL A 63 35.60 24.03 7.51
C VAL A 63 37.05 23.55 7.55
N LEU A 64 37.35 22.39 6.96
CA LEU A 64 38.72 21.85 6.90
C LEU A 64 39.64 22.74 6.06
N VAL A 65 39.16 23.27 4.93
CA VAL A 65 39.89 24.23 4.09
C VAL A 65 40.09 25.55 4.85
N ALA A 66 39.10 26.06 5.56
CA ALA A 66 39.23 27.28 6.35
C ALA A 66 40.25 27.13 7.50
N ILE A 67 40.23 26.00 8.22
CA ILE A 67 41.22 25.69 9.26
C ILE A 67 42.62 25.51 8.63
N TRP A 68 42.70 24.87 7.46
CA TRP A 68 43.92 24.70 6.66
C TRP A 68 44.54 26.04 6.25
N THR A 69 43.74 26.98 5.74
CA THR A 69 44.20 28.31 5.34
C THR A 69 44.69 29.10 6.56
N GLN A 70 43.96 29.07 7.67
CA GLN A 70 44.34 29.82 8.86
C GLN A 70 45.60 29.26 9.56
N CYS A 71 45.78 27.94 9.59
CA CYS A 71 46.97 27.33 10.18
C CYS A 71 48.20 27.41 9.28
N GLY A 72 48.05 27.24 7.97
CA GLY A 72 49.16 27.35 7.01
C GLY A 72 49.74 28.76 6.96
N ILE A 73 48.87 29.78 6.93
CA ILE A 73 49.28 31.19 6.91
C ILE A 73 50.04 31.54 8.20
N ASN A 74 49.50 31.19 9.38
CA ASN A 74 50.13 31.52 10.66
C ASN A 74 51.50 30.85 10.88
N VAL A 75 51.74 29.68 10.27
CA VAL A 75 53.03 28.97 10.37
C VAL A 75 54.05 29.57 9.39
N LEU A 76 53.64 29.82 8.14
CA LEU A 76 54.51 30.40 7.11
C LEU A 76 54.86 31.88 7.38
N GLU A 77 53.96 32.62 8.03
CA GLU A 77 54.19 34.02 8.42
C GLU A 77 55.20 34.15 9.58
N LYS A 78 55.31 33.11 10.42
CA LYS A 78 56.21 33.11 11.59
C LYS A 78 57.58 32.49 11.35
N ASP A 79 57.69 31.56 10.40
CA ASP A 79 58.97 30.95 10.03
C ASP A 79 58.97 30.52 8.55
N PRO A 80 59.46 31.36 7.63
CA PRO A 80 59.46 31.08 6.19
C PRO A 80 60.39 29.91 5.80
N ASP A 81 61.28 29.47 6.70
CA ASP A 81 62.21 28.36 6.48
C ASP A 81 61.72 27.02 7.07
N ALA A 82 60.46 26.95 7.51
CA ALA A 82 59.87 25.75 8.10
C ALA A 82 60.02 24.50 7.22
N PRO A 83 60.35 23.32 7.80
CA PRO A 83 60.84 22.19 7.03
C PRO A 83 59.81 21.61 6.04
N THR A 84 60.33 21.18 4.89
CA THR A 84 59.67 20.58 3.72
C THR A 84 58.60 19.49 3.95
N PRO A 85 58.61 18.67 5.04
CA PRO A 85 57.63 17.61 5.23
C PRO A 85 56.18 18.10 5.33
N VAL A 86 55.96 19.31 5.86
CA VAL A 86 54.61 19.88 6.00
C VAL A 86 54.00 20.19 4.64
N ILE A 87 54.79 20.74 3.72
CA ILE A 87 54.36 21.05 2.34
C ILE A 87 54.12 19.77 1.53
N GLU A 88 54.90 18.71 1.78
CA GLU A 88 54.75 17.44 1.09
C GLU A 88 53.51 16.67 1.55
N ILE A 89 53.19 16.71 2.85
CA ILE A 89 51.92 16.21 3.40
C ILE A 89 50.74 17.03 2.86
N MET A 90 50.89 18.36 2.72
CA MET A 90 49.87 19.24 2.14
C MET A 90 49.57 18.94 0.66
N ARG A 91 50.56 18.46 -0.12
CA ARG A 91 50.31 18.03 -1.52
C ARG A 91 49.53 16.72 -1.60
N THR A 92 49.76 15.78 -0.69
CA THR A 92 49.05 14.49 -0.68
C THR A 92 47.55 14.68 -0.42
N PHE A 93 47.17 15.50 0.55
CA PHE A 93 45.74 15.75 0.87
C PHE A 93 44.97 16.48 -0.25
N ARG A 94 45.63 17.30 -1.07
CA ARG A 94 45.00 17.99 -2.22
C ARG A 94 44.60 17.02 -3.33
N VAL A 95 45.40 15.97 -3.56
CA VAL A 95 45.15 14.97 -4.60
C VAL A 95 43.91 14.13 -4.26
N ASP A 96 43.64 13.88 -2.98
CA ASP A 96 42.51 13.04 -2.54
C ASP A 96 41.14 13.73 -2.69
N ALA A 97 41.07 15.06 -2.58
CA ALA A 97 39.84 15.83 -2.75
C ALA A 97 39.38 15.90 -4.23
N GLU A 98 40.33 16.05 -5.17
CA GLU A 98 40.05 16.01 -6.62
C GLU A 98 39.59 14.60 -7.05
N ILE A 99 40.12 13.54 -6.43
CA ILE A 99 39.70 12.16 -6.71
C ILE A 99 38.25 11.92 -6.28
N TYR A 100 37.79 12.53 -5.17
CA TYR A 100 36.41 12.33 -4.69
C TYR A 100 35.37 12.96 -5.63
N ALA A 101 35.64 14.14 -6.19
CA ALA A 101 34.76 14.82 -7.15
C ALA A 101 34.58 14.04 -8.48
N LEU A 102 35.57 13.22 -8.85
CA LEU A 102 35.56 12.42 -10.08
C LEU A 102 34.87 11.04 -9.94
N THR A 103 34.43 10.64 -8.74
CA THR A 103 33.89 9.28 -8.49
C THR A 103 32.37 9.11 -8.68
N SER A 104 31.64 10.19 -8.98
CA SER A 104 30.18 10.15 -9.21
C SER A 104 29.79 9.46 -10.52
N THR A 105 30.71 9.33 -11.48
CA THR A 105 30.49 8.67 -12.79
C THR A 105 30.99 7.21 -12.84
N VAL A 106 31.48 6.68 -11.73
CA VAL A 106 32.16 5.37 -11.67
C VAL A 106 31.19 4.29 -11.16
N PRO A 107 31.16 3.08 -11.75
CA PRO A 107 30.33 1.96 -11.29
C PRO A 107 30.59 1.59 -9.82
N ASP A 108 29.54 1.19 -9.10
CA ASP A 108 29.54 1.04 -7.63
C ASP A 108 30.66 0.13 -7.10
N GLY A 109 30.98 -0.96 -7.80
CA GLY A 109 32.06 -1.87 -7.41
C GLY A 109 33.47 -1.27 -7.51
N VAL A 110 33.67 -0.28 -8.39
CA VAL A 110 34.95 0.44 -8.53
C VAL A 110 34.99 1.62 -7.56
N ARG A 111 33.85 2.28 -7.33
CA ARG A 111 33.69 3.34 -6.31
C ARG A 111 34.06 2.82 -4.91
N GLU A 112 33.62 1.61 -4.57
CA GLU A 112 33.92 1.00 -3.27
C GLU A 112 35.41 0.65 -3.10
N LYS A 113 36.08 0.22 -4.18
CA LYS A 113 37.55 0.00 -4.16
C LYS A 113 38.32 1.30 -4.00
N ILE A 114 37.92 2.36 -4.71
CA ILE A 114 38.53 3.69 -4.61
C ILE A 114 38.36 4.24 -3.19
N ARG A 115 37.13 4.16 -2.63
CA ARG A 115 36.86 4.56 -1.24
C ARG A 115 37.73 3.80 -0.23
N LYS A 116 37.87 2.48 -0.36
CA LYS A 116 38.74 1.68 0.54
C LYS A 116 40.21 2.07 0.41
N SER A 117 40.68 2.40 -0.79
CA SER A 117 42.06 2.87 -1.00
C SER A 117 42.29 4.22 -0.33
N ILE A 118 41.41 5.19 -0.57
CA ILE A 118 41.47 6.53 0.03
C ILE A 118 41.41 6.42 1.56
N ARG A 119 40.52 5.59 2.13
CA ARG A 119 40.45 5.36 3.59
C ARG A 119 41.78 4.84 4.15
N ARG A 120 42.43 3.90 3.46
CA ARG A 120 43.72 3.35 3.90
C ARG A 120 44.82 4.42 3.84
N GLU A 121 44.84 5.22 2.80
CA GLU A 121 45.84 6.28 2.61
C GLU A 121 45.66 7.43 3.60
N VAL A 122 44.41 7.87 3.83
CA VAL A 122 44.10 8.90 4.86
C VAL A 122 44.43 8.40 6.26
N ALA A 123 44.14 7.14 6.59
CA ALA A 123 44.51 6.57 7.89
C ALA A 123 46.04 6.52 8.07
N GLN A 124 46.78 6.08 7.05
CA GLN A 124 48.25 6.08 7.08
C GLN A 124 48.83 7.50 7.13
N ALA A 125 48.24 8.45 6.41
CA ALA A 125 48.66 9.86 6.42
C ALA A 125 48.42 10.49 7.80
N SER A 126 47.27 10.20 8.42
CA SER A 126 46.97 10.66 9.78
C SER A 126 47.95 10.09 10.81
N GLU A 127 48.28 8.79 10.72
CA GLU A 127 49.23 8.15 11.63
C GLU A 127 50.65 8.72 11.47
N LYS A 128 51.08 8.93 10.22
CA LYS A 128 52.38 9.57 9.90
C LYS A 128 52.43 11.02 10.37
N LEU A 129 51.35 11.78 10.18
CA LEU A 129 51.24 13.17 10.63
C LEU A 129 51.29 13.24 12.16
N GLU A 130 50.59 12.34 12.86
CA GLU A 130 50.63 12.25 14.32
C GLU A 130 52.05 11.92 14.81
N ALA A 131 52.74 10.99 14.16
CA ALA A 131 54.13 10.65 14.48
C ALA A 131 55.09 11.83 14.24
N ALA A 132 54.97 12.51 13.11
CA ALA A 132 55.80 13.67 12.76
C ALA A 132 55.58 14.84 13.74
N ILE A 133 54.33 15.11 14.11
CA ILE A 133 54.01 16.18 15.07
C ILE A 133 54.52 15.83 16.46
N ARG A 134 54.41 14.57 16.90
CA ARG A 134 55.01 14.15 18.17
C ARG A 134 56.53 14.34 18.18
N SER A 135 57.23 14.04 17.09
CA SER A 135 58.68 14.28 17.03
C SER A 135 59.02 15.77 16.99
N THR A 136 58.33 16.57 16.19
CA THR A 136 58.61 18.01 16.08
C THR A 136 58.29 18.77 17.38
N PHE A 137 57.23 18.40 18.09
CA PHE A 137 56.93 19.00 19.40
C PHE A 137 57.88 18.52 20.51
N ALA A 138 58.41 17.30 20.43
CA ALA A 138 59.45 16.85 21.35
C ALA A 138 60.71 17.70 21.20
N GLU A 139 61.12 18.00 19.95
CA GLU A 139 62.26 18.87 19.65
C GLU A 139 61.98 20.35 19.97
N ALA A 140 60.79 20.87 19.65
CA ALA A 140 60.43 22.28 19.90
C ALA A 140 60.27 22.60 21.40
N SER A 141 59.93 21.61 22.25
CA SER A 141 59.82 21.81 23.70
C SER A 141 61.15 22.17 24.38
N GLU A 142 62.28 22.00 23.68
CA GLU A 142 63.62 22.38 24.14
C GLU A 142 63.95 23.86 23.86
N TYR A 143 63.20 24.53 22.98
CA TYR A 143 63.41 25.93 22.61
C TYR A 143 62.38 26.84 23.29
N ALA A 144 62.84 27.68 24.22
CA ALA A 144 62.03 28.72 24.84
C ALA A 144 61.80 29.88 23.84
N ALA A 145 60.82 29.75 22.95
CA ALA A 145 60.44 30.85 22.07
C ALA A 145 59.63 31.89 22.83
N VAL A 146 59.93 33.15 22.54
CA VAL A 146 59.34 34.33 23.17
C VAL A 146 58.61 35.10 22.08
N ASP A 147 57.38 35.54 22.33
CA ASP A 147 56.62 36.34 21.36
C ASP A 147 57.26 37.72 21.13
N GLU A 148 56.75 38.47 20.15
CA GLU A 148 57.22 39.83 19.83
C GLU A 148 57.14 40.81 21.02
N GLY A 149 56.39 40.46 22.07
CA GLY A 149 56.25 41.22 23.31
C GLY A 149 57.12 40.71 24.47
N GLY A 150 58.02 39.75 24.24
CA GLY A 150 58.91 39.23 25.29
C GLY A 150 58.24 38.21 26.23
N ARG A 151 57.05 37.69 25.89
CA ARG A 151 56.36 36.67 26.70
C ARG A 151 56.65 35.26 26.18
N PRO A 152 56.94 34.29 27.06
CA PRO A 152 57.11 32.90 26.64
C PRO A 152 55.84 32.40 25.95
N ILE A 153 55.97 31.88 24.74
CA ILE A 153 54.85 31.25 24.04
C ILE A 153 54.64 29.87 24.67
N ASP A 154 53.48 29.66 25.29
CA ASP A 154 53.12 28.35 25.86
C ASP A 154 52.67 27.40 24.74
N TYR A 155 53.65 26.74 24.09
CA TYR A 155 53.41 25.71 23.08
C TYR A 155 52.61 24.51 23.62
N ALA A 156 52.53 24.33 24.95
CA ALA A 156 51.69 23.31 25.55
C ALA A 156 50.19 23.63 25.36
N ASP A 157 49.80 24.90 25.21
CA ASP A 157 48.40 25.27 24.99
C ASP A 157 47.99 25.11 23.52
N GLN A 158 48.86 25.49 22.57
CA GLN A 158 48.59 25.28 21.13
C GLN A 158 48.53 23.80 20.75
N SER A 159 49.44 22.98 21.30
CA SER A 159 49.40 21.52 21.07
C SER A 159 48.13 20.89 21.63
N ARG A 160 47.61 21.37 22.78
CA ARG A 160 46.31 20.89 23.32
C ARG A 160 45.13 21.23 22.41
N VAL A 161 45.11 22.42 21.82
CA VAL A 161 44.07 22.79 20.84
C VAL A 161 44.13 21.87 19.63
N TRP A 162 45.32 21.63 19.09
CA TRP A 162 45.51 20.75 17.94
C TRP A 162 45.11 19.29 18.23
N TRP A 163 45.52 18.75 19.38
CA TRP A 163 45.10 17.42 19.84
C TRP A 163 43.58 17.28 20.00
N ARG A 164 42.88 18.33 20.44
CA ARG A 164 41.42 18.33 20.50
C ARG A 164 40.82 18.26 19.10
N THR A 165 41.34 19.04 18.16
CA THR A 165 40.88 19.04 16.75
C THR A 165 41.06 17.68 16.10
N CYS A 166 42.23 17.03 16.25
CA CYS A 166 42.46 15.68 15.72
C CYS A 166 41.55 14.63 16.38
N ARG A 167 41.29 14.76 17.68
CA ARG A 167 40.35 13.86 18.37
C ARG A 167 38.91 14.03 17.84
N HIS A 168 38.48 15.26 17.59
CA HIS A 168 37.17 15.54 17.00
C HIS A 168 37.07 14.99 15.57
N LEU A 169 38.09 15.17 14.73
CA LEU A 169 38.11 14.58 13.39
C LEU A 169 38.07 13.05 13.41
N GLY A 170 38.80 12.43 14.34
CA GLY A 170 38.70 10.98 14.57
C GLY A 170 37.35 10.53 15.13
N GLN A 171 36.59 11.40 15.81
CA GLN A 171 35.20 11.11 16.21
C GLN A 171 34.26 11.18 15.01
N TYR A 172 34.35 12.22 14.18
CA TYR A 172 33.55 12.37 12.97
C TYR A 172 33.76 11.23 11.97
N ALA A 173 35.01 10.79 11.74
CA ALA A 173 35.28 9.65 10.87
C ALA A 173 34.59 8.36 11.35
N ARG A 174 34.56 8.12 12.66
CA ARG A 174 33.87 6.96 13.26
C ARG A 174 32.34 7.09 13.22
N GLU A 175 31.80 8.30 13.24
CA GLU A 175 30.36 8.53 13.09
C GLU A 175 29.92 8.31 11.65
N LEU A 176 30.70 8.76 10.67
CA LEU A 176 30.49 8.45 9.25
C LEU A 176 30.46 6.94 8.98
N ASP A 177 31.41 6.18 9.50
CA ASP A 177 31.41 4.71 9.38
C ASP A 177 30.15 4.07 10.02
N ARG A 178 29.62 4.64 11.10
CA ARG A 178 28.38 4.17 11.73
C ARG A 178 27.14 4.51 10.92
N MET A 179 27.11 5.68 10.27
CA MET A 179 26.00 6.10 9.41
C MET A 179 25.95 5.26 8.13
N GLU A 180 27.10 4.98 7.50
CA GLU A 180 27.17 4.05 6.35
C GLU A 180 26.66 2.64 6.73
N ALA A 181 27.10 2.10 7.88
CA ALA A 181 26.64 0.80 8.36
C ALA A 181 25.14 0.79 8.73
N ALA A 182 24.57 1.94 9.10
CA ALA A 182 23.14 2.08 9.33
C ALA A 182 22.36 2.17 8.00
N ALA A 183 22.88 2.88 7.01
CA ALA A 183 22.30 2.98 5.66
C ALA A 183 22.28 1.62 4.94
N GLU A 184 23.37 0.83 5.05
CA GLU A 184 23.44 -0.53 4.47
C GLU A 184 22.39 -1.47 5.11
N LYS A 185 22.18 -1.35 6.43
CA LYS A 185 21.10 -2.07 7.12
C LYS A 185 19.72 -1.60 6.67
N ALA A 186 19.51 -0.30 6.50
CA ALA A 186 18.24 0.26 6.05
C ALA A 186 17.88 -0.21 4.63
N ALA A 187 18.84 -0.27 3.71
CA ALA A 187 18.65 -0.82 2.35
C ALA A 187 18.27 -2.32 2.38
N LEU A 188 18.86 -3.09 3.29
CA LEU A 188 18.57 -4.52 3.47
C LEU A 188 17.16 -4.74 4.06
N PHE A 189 16.67 -3.82 4.89
CA PHE A 189 15.29 -3.83 5.36
C PHE A 189 14.30 -3.41 4.26
N ALA A 190 14.65 -2.43 3.41
CA ALA A 190 13.82 -2.00 2.29
C ALA A 190 13.58 -3.14 1.26
N GLY A 191 14.62 -3.93 0.94
CA GLY A 191 14.45 -5.09 0.06
C GLY A 191 13.54 -6.18 0.64
N LYS A 192 13.57 -6.38 1.97
CA LYS A 192 12.67 -7.30 2.66
C LYS A 192 11.23 -6.78 2.74
N THR A 193 11.04 -5.46 2.76
CA THR A 193 9.68 -4.88 2.72
C THR A 193 9.02 -5.03 1.37
N ASP A 194 9.77 -5.00 0.26
CA ASP A 194 9.22 -5.22 -1.08
C ASP A 194 8.81 -6.69 -1.30
N GLU A 195 9.64 -7.64 -0.84
CA GLU A 195 9.30 -9.07 -0.87
C GLU A 195 8.06 -9.35 0.01
N ALA A 196 8.00 -8.75 1.21
CA ALA A 196 6.82 -8.85 2.08
C ALA A 196 5.57 -8.22 1.46
N ALA A 197 5.71 -7.10 0.74
CA ALA A 197 4.60 -6.44 0.04
C ALA A 197 4.07 -7.30 -1.11
N GLN A 198 4.95 -7.94 -1.89
CA GLN A 198 4.55 -8.88 -2.95
C GLN A 198 3.84 -10.11 -2.39
N VAL A 199 4.38 -10.72 -1.33
CA VAL A 199 3.72 -11.86 -0.65
C VAL A 199 2.36 -11.45 -0.10
N LEU A 200 2.22 -10.25 0.47
CA LEU A 200 0.94 -9.74 0.93
C LEU A 200 -0.05 -9.52 -0.22
N ALA A 201 0.41 -8.97 -1.35
CA ALA A 201 -0.42 -8.78 -2.55
C ALA A 201 -0.91 -10.12 -3.13
N GLU A 202 -0.04 -11.12 -3.23
CA GLU A 202 -0.46 -12.47 -3.67
C GLU A 202 -1.39 -13.15 -2.67
N THR A 203 -1.14 -12.97 -1.37
CA THR A 203 -1.97 -13.57 -0.32
C THR A 203 -3.34 -12.93 -0.28
N THR A 204 -3.44 -11.61 -0.43
CA THR A 204 -4.73 -10.90 -0.52
C THR A 204 -5.51 -11.32 -1.77
N ALA A 205 -4.86 -11.45 -2.93
CA ALA A 205 -5.52 -11.97 -4.13
C ALA A 205 -6.07 -13.40 -3.94
N LYS A 206 -5.30 -14.30 -3.31
CA LYS A 206 -5.75 -15.67 -2.99
C LYS A 206 -6.89 -15.68 -1.97
N VAL A 207 -6.83 -14.81 -0.96
CA VAL A 207 -7.91 -14.65 0.03
C VAL A 207 -9.18 -14.16 -0.63
N ASP A 208 -9.10 -13.15 -1.51
CA ASP A 208 -10.26 -12.64 -2.26
C ASP A 208 -10.88 -13.73 -3.14
N GLU A 209 -10.08 -14.53 -3.84
CA GLU A 209 -10.56 -15.68 -4.63
C GLU A 209 -11.28 -16.71 -3.74
N GLN A 210 -10.72 -17.05 -2.58
CA GLN A 210 -11.35 -17.98 -1.64
C GLN A 210 -12.64 -17.41 -1.05
N VAL A 211 -12.69 -16.11 -0.74
CA VAL A 211 -13.90 -15.43 -0.26
C VAL A 211 -14.98 -15.46 -1.35
N GLN A 212 -14.64 -15.22 -2.62
CA GLN A 212 -15.60 -15.31 -3.72
C GLN A 212 -16.13 -16.74 -3.91
N ARG A 213 -15.27 -17.76 -3.82
CA ARG A 213 -15.69 -19.17 -3.86
C ARG A 213 -16.58 -19.55 -2.69
N ALA A 214 -16.25 -19.09 -1.48
CA ALA A 214 -17.06 -19.33 -0.29
C ALA A 214 -18.43 -18.65 -0.40
N LYS A 215 -18.50 -17.41 -0.91
CA LYS A 215 -19.77 -16.72 -1.18
C LYS A 215 -20.60 -17.45 -2.23
N ALA A 216 -19.98 -17.92 -3.32
CA ALA A 216 -20.67 -18.69 -4.34
C ALA A 216 -21.24 -20.00 -3.76
N ALA A 217 -20.45 -20.74 -2.99
CA ALA A 217 -20.90 -21.97 -2.32
C ALA A 217 -22.04 -21.71 -1.33
N ALA A 218 -21.92 -20.66 -0.50
CA ALA A 218 -22.97 -20.28 0.45
C ALA A 218 -24.27 -19.86 -0.26
N ASN A 219 -24.17 -19.17 -1.40
CA ASN A 219 -25.35 -18.82 -2.20
C ASN A 219 -26.01 -20.06 -2.80
N THR A 220 -25.24 -21.00 -3.35
CA THR A 220 -25.78 -22.26 -3.89
C THR A 220 -26.46 -23.08 -2.81
N GLU A 221 -25.88 -23.15 -1.60
CA GLU A 221 -26.46 -23.85 -0.45
C GLU A 221 -27.75 -23.15 0.04
N ALA A 222 -27.72 -21.82 0.19
CA ALA A 222 -28.88 -21.04 0.60
C ALA A 222 -30.05 -21.18 -0.39
N ASN A 223 -29.76 -21.14 -1.69
CA ASN A 223 -30.76 -21.35 -2.74
C ASN A 223 -31.31 -22.78 -2.73
N GLY A 224 -30.46 -23.77 -2.47
CA GLY A 224 -30.87 -25.17 -2.31
C GLY A 224 -31.82 -25.36 -1.13
N ASN A 225 -31.50 -24.77 0.03
CA ASN A 225 -32.33 -24.83 1.23
C ASN A 225 -33.65 -24.07 1.07
N LEU A 226 -33.65 -22.91 0.41
CA LEU A 226 -34.88 -22.18 0.16
C LEU A 226 -35.79 -22.95 -0.81
N ALA A 227 -35.22 -23.53 -1.87
CA ALA A 227 -35.98 -24.34 -2.82
C ALA A 227 -36.58 -25.60 -2.15
N SER A 228 -35.86 -26.25 -1.22
CA SER A 228 -36.40 -27.40 -0.48
C SER A 228 -37.56 -27.01 0.44
N HIS A 229 -37.51 -25.85 1.09
CA HIS A 229 -38.63 -25.34 1.88
C HIS A 229 -39.87 -25.04 1.02
N PHE A 230 -39.70 -24.41 -0.15
CA PHE A 230 -40.82 -24.18 -1.08
C PHE A 230 -41.39 -25.48 -1.64
N LYS A 231 -40.55 -26.49 -1.88
CA LYS A 231 -41.00 -27.83 -2.24
C LYS A 231 -41.86 -28.45 -1.15
N GLU A 232 -41.40 -28.43 0.10
CA GLU A 232 -42.16 -28.97 1.22
C GLU A 232 -43.50 -28.24 1.40
N LEU A 233 -43.48 -26.90 1.28
CA LEU A 233 -44.70 -26.10 1.31
C LEU A 233 -45.65 -26.51 0.17
N ALA A 234 -45.15 -26.67 -1.06
CA ALA A 234 -45.94 -27.10 -2.20
C ALA A 234 -46.59 -28.47 -1.96
N ASP A 235 -45.81 -29.45 -1.52
CA ASP A 235 -46.28 -30.82 -1.26
C ASP A 235 -47.34 -30.84 -0.14
N LYS A 236 -47.11 -30.08 0.94
CA LYS A 236 -48.05 -29.95 2.07
C LYS A 236 -49.38 -29.31 1.65
N GLU A 237 -49.33 -28.22 0.91
CA GLU A 237 -50.51 -27.46 0.49
C GLU A 237 -51.31 -28.19 -0.58
N LEU A 238 -50.64 -28.82 -1.56
CA LEU A 238 -51.30 -29.68 -2.55
C LEU A 238 -51.91 -30.92 -1.90
N GLY A 239 -51.22 -31.53 -0.94
CA GLY A 239 -51.76 -32.64 -0.15
C GLY A 239 -52.96 -32.23 0.71
N ALA A 240 -52.95 -31.03 1.30
CA ALA A 240 -54.11 -30.48 2.00
C ALA A 240 -55.29 -30.25 1.05
N ALA A 241 -55.05 -29.62 -0.11
CA ALA A 241 -56.08 -29.40 -1.13
C ALA A 241 -56.72 -30.70 -1.61
N PHE A 242 -55.91 -31.74 -1.85
CA PHE A 242 -56.41 -33.06 -2.24
C PHE A 242 -57.27 -33.69 -1.14
N ARG A 243 -56.84 -33.62 0.12
CA ARG A 243 -57.61 -34.12 1.27
C ARG A 243 -58.96 -33.41 1.41
N TYR A 244 -59.00 -32.08 1.29
CA TYR A 244 -60.25 -31.32 1.34
C TYR A 244 -61.20 -31.68 0.20
N ARG A 245 -60.69 -31.88 -1.02
CA ARG A 245 -61.49 -32.37 -2.16
C ARG A 245 -62.02 -33.78 -1.91
N ALA A 246 -61.18 -34.68 -1.40
CA ALA A 246 -61.60 -36.04 -1.07
C ALA A 246 -62.69 -36.07 0.00
N PHE A 247 -62.58 -35.25 1.04
CA PHE A 247 -63.63 -35.09 2.06
C PHE A 247 -64.90 -34.48 1.48
N ALA A 248 -64.79 -33.45 0.65
CA ALA A 248 -65.95 -32.84 -0.01
C ALA A 248 -66.72 -33.86 -0.86
N VAL A 249 -66.01 -34.63 -1.69
CA VAL A 249 -66.61 -35.70 -2.52
C VAL A 249 -67.24 -36.79 -1.66
N THR A 250 -66.55 -37.22 -0.60
CA THR A 250 -67.07 -38.23 0.35
C THR A 250 -68.36 -37.76 1.02
N LEU A 251 -68.42 -36.51 1.49
CA LEU A 251 -69.61 -35.95 2.14
C LEU A 251 -70.80 -35.83 1.17
N VAL A 252 -70.55 -35.42 -0.08
CA VAL A 252 -71.61 -35.36 -1.11
C VAL A 252 -72.10 -36.76 -1.46
N ALA A 253 -71.20 -37.73 -1.61
CA ALA A 253 -71.58 -39.13 -1.85
C ALA A 253 -72.41 -39.70 -0.69
N LEU A 254 -72.03 -39.40 0.56
CA LEU A 254 -72.78 -39.78 1.75
C LEU A 254 -74.17 -39.14 1.78
N ALA A 255 -74.27 -37.85 1.44
CA ALA A 255 -75.55 -37.14 1.36
C ALA A 255 -76.50 -37.77 0.32
N VAL A 256 -75.98 -38.16 -0.84
CA VAL A 256 -76.74 -38.87 -1.88
C VAL A 256 -77.18 -40.25 -1.38
N GLY A 257 -76.29 -40.99 -0.72
CA GLY A 257 -76.60 -42.31 -0.15
C GLY A 257 -77.70 -42.24 0.92
N ILE A 258 -77.61 -41.29 1.84
CA ILE A 258 -78.64 -41.06 2.88
C ILE A 258 -79.98 -40.69 2.22
N SER A 259 -79.96 -39.80 1.23
CA SER A 259 -81.18 -39.40 0.50
C SER A 259 -81.86 -40.59 -0.19
N PHE A 260 -81.07 -41.50 -0.79
CA PHE A 260 -81.57 -42.72 -1.41
C PHE A 260 -82.20 -43.68 -0.39
N VAL A 261 -81.54 -43.92 0.75
CA VAL A 261 -82.06 -44.79 1.82
C VAL A 261 -83.38 -44.26 2.38
N ILE A 262 -83.45 -42.95 2.66
CA ILE A 262 -84.66 -42.29 3.15
C ILE A 262 -85.80 -42.44 2.14
N HIS A 263 -85.54 -42.12 0.87
CA HIS A 263 -86.55 -42.22 -0.20
C HIS A 263 -87.07 -43.66 -0.38
N SER A 264 -86.19 -44.66 -0.29
CA SER A 264 -86.60 -46.07 -0.41
C SER A 264 -87.41 -46.59 0.79
N SER A 265 -87.29 -45.94 1.95
CA SER A 265 -87.90 -46.37 3.21
C SER A 265 -89.22 -45.65 3.51
N SER A 266 -89.49 -44.48 2.91
CA SER A 266 -90.71 -43.72 3.17
C SER A 266 -91.89 -44.19 2.32
N LYS A 267 -92.64 -45.16 2.84
CA LYS A 267 -93.92 -45.56 2.25
C LYS A 267 -95.05 -44.68 2.78
N GLY A 268 -95.32 -43.55 2.11
CA GLY A 268 -96.70 -43.00 2.08
C GLY A 268 -97.03 -41.73 2.86
N SER A 269 -96.10 -40.80 3.12
CA SER A 269 -96.48 -39.47 3.66
C SER A 269 -95.61 -38.35 3.09
N GLN A 270 -96.15 -37.61 2.13
CA GLN A 270 -95.45 -36.55 1.37
C GLN A 270 -95.02 -35.34 2.22
N TRP A 271 -95.59 -35.15 3.42
CA TRP A 271 -95.36 -33.96 4.25
C TRP A 271 -94.53 -34.24 5.52
N SER A 272 -94.38 -35.50 5.94
CA SER A 272 -93.50 -35.87 7.08
C SER A 272 -92.04 -36.06 6.68
N GLU A 273 -91.72 -35.98 5.39
CA GLU A 273 -90.38 -36.24 4.84
C GLU A 273 -89.49 -34.99 4.79
N LEU A 274 -90.04 -33.78 4.96
CA LEU A 274 -89.22 -32.56 4.94
C LEU A 274 -88.06 -32.58 5.98
N PRO A 275 -88.30 -33.00 7.24
CA PRO A 275 -87.24 -33.09 8.24
C PRO A 275 -86.17 -34.16 7.93
N SER A 276 -86.50 -35.20 7.17
CA SER A 276 -85.56 -36.28 6.87
C SER A 276 -84.53 -35.87 5.81
N TYR A 277 -84.78 -34.82 5.01
CA TYR A 277 -83.80 -34.28 4.06
C TYR A 277 -82.78 -33.30 4.68
N LEU A 278 -83.04 -32.76 5.89
CA LEU A 278 -82.12 -31.81 6.54
C LEU A 278 -80.68 -32.35 6.70
N PRO A 279 -80.45 -33.61 7.12
CA PRO A 279 -79.11 -34.17 7.21
C PRO A 279 -78.38 -34.21 5.85
N GLY A 280 -79.09 -34.57 4.77
CA GLY A 280 -78.52 -34.59 3.43
C GLY A 280 -78.13 -33.19 2.93
N LEU A 281 -78.97 -32.19 3.19
CA LEU A 281 -78.67 -30.79 2.88
C LEU A 281 -77.47 -30.28 3.69
N ALA A 282 -77.42 -30.56 5.00
CA ALA A 282 -76.32 -30.16 5.86
C ALA A 282 -74.97 -30.74 5.41
N LEU A 283 -74.95 -32.04 5.05
CA LEU A 283 -73.75 -32.70 4.50
C LEU A 283 -73.33 -32.11 3.15
N THR A 284 -74.29 -31.80 2.28
CA THR A 284 -74.02 -31.17 0.99
C THR A 284 -73.41 -29.78 1.15
N LEU A 285 -73.99 -28.94 2.01
CA LEU A 285 -73.46 -27.59 2.30
C LEU A 285 -72.06 -27.66 2.91
N THR A 286 -71.82 -28.61 3.82
CA THR A 286 -70.49 -28.85 4.39
C THR A 286 -69.49 -29.29 3.32
N GLY A 287 -69.90 -30.18 2.41
CA GLY A 287 -69.07 -30.59 1.28
C GLY A 287 -68.69 -29.44 0.35
N VAL A 288 -69.66 -28.58 0.01
CA VAL A 288 -69.42 -27.37 -0.81
C VAL A 288 -68.45 -26.42 -0.11
N TYR A 289 -68.59 -26.23 1.21
CA TYR A 289 -67.67 -25.41 1.99
C TYR A 289 -66.24 -25.96 1.99
N LEU A 290 -66.06 -27.27 2.21
CA LEU A 290 -64.74 -27.89 2.12
C LEU A 290 -64.12 -27.80 0.71
N ALA A 291 -64.94 -27.93 -0.34
CA ALA A 291 -64.49 -27.73 -1.71
C ALA A 291 -64.00 -26.29 -1.96
N ARG A 292 -64.68 -25.29 -1.36
CA ARG A 292 -64.24 -23.88 -1.39
C ARG A 292 -62.90 -23.69 -0.67
N LEU A 293 -62.70 -24.34 0.48
CA LEU A 293 -61.44 -24.28 1.21
C LEU A 293 -60.28 -24.96 0.47
N ALA A 294 -60.55 -25.97 -0.37
CA ALA A 294 -59.51 -26.60 -1.18
C ALA A 294 -58.87 -25.67 -2.23
N GLY A 295 -59.61 -24.65 -2.69
CA GLY A 295 -59.15 -23.70 -3.71
C GLY A 295 -57.87 -22.97 -3.28
N PRO A 296 -57.89 -22.20 -2.17
CA PRO A 296 -56.72 -21.49 -1.66
C PRO A 296 -55.48 -22.38 -1.49
N HIS A 297 -55.63 -23.56 -0.87
CA HIS A 297 -54.53 -24.52 -0.68
C HIS A 297 -53.93 -24.99 -2.02
N PHE A 298 -54.77 -25.29 -3.01
CA PHE A 298 -54.29 -25.71 -4.33
C PHE A 298 -53.49 -24.62 -5.03
N HIS A 299 -53.99 -23.39 -4.96
CA HIS A 299 -53.32 -22.27 -5.58
C HIS A 299 -52.01 -21.92 -4.87
N LEU A 300 -51.99 -21.92 -3.54
CA LEU A 300 -50.78 -21.67 -2.75
C LEU A 300 -49.72 -22.74 -3.03
N GLY A 301 -50.12 -24.01 -3.08
CA GLY A 301 -49.22 -25.10 -3.43
C GLY A 301 -48.65 -25.00 -4.84
N LYS A 302 -49.47 -24.59 -5.83
CA LYS A 302 -48.99 -24.32 -7.20
C LYS A 302 -48.02 -23.14 -7.27
N TRP A 303 -48.29 -22.08 -6.52
CA TRP A 303 -47.38 -20.93 -6.44
C TRP A 303 -46.04 -21.34 -5.82
N ALA A 304 -46.06 -22.07 -4.71
CA ALA A 304 -44.84 -22.56 -4.06
C ALA A 304 -44.02 -23.48 -5.00
N ALA A 305 -44.68 -24.40 -5.72
CA ALA A 305 -44.03 -25.24 -6.72
C ALA A 305 -43.40 -24.43 -7.87
N ALA A 306 -44.06 -23.36 -8.31
CA ALA A 306 -43.51 -22.48 -9.34
C ALA A 306 -42.26 -21.73 -8.81
N VAL A 307 -42.30 -21.25 -7.57
CA VAL A 307 -41.16 -20.58 -6.92
C VAL A 307 -39.99 -21.55 -6.73
N GLU A 308 -40.23 -22.81 -6.34
CA GLU A 308 -39.20 -23.85 -6.28
C GLU A 308 -38.45 -23.99 -7.62
N VAL A 309 -39.19 -24.14 -8.71
CA VAL A 309 -38.60 -24.28 -10.06
C VAL A 309 -37.85 -23.01 -10.46
N GLN A 310 -38.40 -21.84 -10.15
CA GLN A 310 -37.74 -20.58 -10.44
C GLN A 310 -36.42 -20.46 -9.66
N LEU A 311 -36.39 -20.76 -8.36
CA LEU A 311 -35.17 -20.75 -7.55
C LEU A 311 -34.08 -21.67 -8.12
N LYS A 312 -34.46 -22.88 -8.56
CA LYS A 312 -33.52 -23.84 -9.15
C LYS A 312 -32.99 -23.42 -10.53
N SER A 313 -33.76 -22.64 -11.28
CA SER A 313 -33.40 -22.22 -12.65
C SER A 313 -32.79 -20.82 -12.72
N PHE A 314 -32.96 -20.01 -11.67
CA PHE A 314 -32.62 -18.59 -11.68
C PHE A 314 -31.12 -18.32 -11.84
N GLU A 315 -30.26 -19.08 -11.17
CA GLU A 315 -28.80 -18.94 -11.34
C GLU A 315 -28.36 -19.31 -12.76
N GLY A 316 -28.94 -20.36 -13.33
CA GLY A 316 -28.66 -20.76 -14.72
C GLY A 316 -29.06 -19.68 -15.73
N PHE A 317 -30.18 -18.99 -15.50
CA PHE A 317 -30.64 -17.90 -16.37
C PHE A 317 -29.79 -16.63 -16.21
N THR A 318 -29.53 -16.22 -14.97
CA THR A 318 -28.77 -14.98 -14.68
C THR A 318 -27.28 -15.11 -14.98
N GLY A 319 -26.73 -16.32 -14.97
CA GLY A 319 -25.33 -16.59 -15.32
C GLY A 319 -24.97 -16.24 -16.77
N VAL A 320 -25.95 -16.23 -17.69
CA VAL A 320 -25.74 -15.91 -19.11
C VAL A 320 -25.72 -14.40 -19.38
N VAL A 321 -26.22 -13.58 -18.45
CA VAL A 321 -26.32 -12.12 -18.63
C VAL A 321 -24.98 -11.48 -18.27
N GLU A 322 -24.24 -10.97 -19.26
CA GLU A 322 -22.91 -10.35 -19.05
C GLU A 322 -22.98 -9.00 -18.31
N ASP A 323 -24.05 -8.23 -18.52
CA ASP A 323 -24.25 -6.93 -17.86
C ASP A 323 -24.62 -7.12 -16.38
N GLY A 324 -23.67 -6.77 -15.50
CA GLY A 324 -23.84 -6.85 -14.04
C GLY A 324 -25.00 -5.99 -13.51
N GLY A 325 -25.30 -4.84 -14.14
CA GLY A 325 -26.39 -3.96 -13.72
C GLY A 325 -27.77 -4.50 -14.09
N ILE A 326 -27.89 -5.26 -15.18
CA ILE A 326 -29.12 -5.99 -15.51
C ILE A 326 -29.28 -7.20 -14.58
N ARG A 327 -28.19 -7.93 -14.32
CA ARG A 327 -28.21 -9.10 -13.42
C ARG A 327 -28.69 -8.73 -12.01
N GLU A 328 -28.24 -7.61 -11.47
CA GLU A 328 -28.66 -7.17 -10.14
C GLU A 328 -30.15 -6.77 -10.09
N ARG A 329 -30.64 -6.06 -11.11
CA ARG A 329 -32.08 -5.76 -11.22
C ARG A 329 -32.94 -7.01 -11.35
N MET A 330 -32.47 -8.03 -12.08
CA MET A 330 -33.15 -9.32 -12.14
C MET A 330 -33.21 -10.01 -10.77
N ARG A 331 -32.15 -9.92 -9.96
CA ARG A 331 -32.11 -10.46 -8.58
C ARG A 331 -33.06 -9.72 -7.65
N GLU A 332 -33.11 -8.40 -7.75
CA GLU A 332 -34.02 -7.57 -6.94
C GLU A 332 -35.48 -7.89 -7.24
N GLU A 333 -35.87 -7.92 -8.51
CA GLU A 333 -37.24 -8.26 -8.94
C GLU A 333 -37.61 -9.69 -8.56
N PHE A 334 -36.66 -10.62 -8.71
CA PHE A 334 -36.87 -12.00 -8.29
C PHE A 334 -37.06 -12.11 -6.78
N GLY A 335 -36.21 -11.44 -5.99
CA GLY A 335 -36.34 -11.37 -4.54
C GLY A 335 -37.69 -10.77 -4.12
N ARG A 336 -38.12 -9.69 -4.75
CA ARG A 336 -39.43 -9.06 -4.51
C ARG A 336 -40.59 -10.02 -4.79
N ARG A 337 -40.49 -10.85 -5.83
CA ARG A 337 -41.50 -11.85 -6.17
C ARG A 337 -41.51 -13.04 -5.20
N VAL A 338 -40.35 -13.52 -4.77
CA VAL A 338 -40.22 -14.67 -3.85
C VAL A 338 -40.61 -14.30 -2.43
N LEU A 339 -40.23 -13.11 -1.97
CA LEU A 339 -40.53 -12.60 -0.62
C LEU A 339 -41.89 -11.89 -0.55
N GLY A 340 -42.51 -11.61 -1.69
CA GLY A 340 -43.83 -10.99 -1.77
C GLY A 340 -44.95 -11.95 -1.37
N PRO A 341 -46.13 -11.40 -1.02
CA PRO A 341 -47.30 -12.21 -0.74
C PRO A 341 -47.70 -13.03 -1.98
N PRO A 342 -48.21 -14.27 -1.81
CA PRO A 342 -48.69 -15.07 -2.92
C PRO A 342 -49.85 -14.35 -3.63
N PRO A 343 -49.96 -14.46 -4.97
CA PRO A 343 -50.84 -13.63 -5.81
C PRO A 343 -52.35 -13.94 -5.67
N LEU A 344 -52.76 -14.61 -4.60
CA LEU A 344 -54.06 -15.25 -4.48
C LEU A 344 -55.01 -14.57 -3.51
N PHE A 345 -54.53 -13.58 -2.76
CA PHE A 345 -55.32 -12.95 -1.70
C PHE A 345 -56.01 -11.67 -2.12
N ASP A 346 -55.67 -11.10 -3.26
CA ASP A 346 -56.28 -9.85 -3.71
C ASP A 346 -56.95 -10.03 -5.08
N ALA A 347 -58.25 -10.35 -5.05
CA ALA A 347 -59.11 -10.17 -6.23
C ALA A 347 -59.25 -8.69 -6.65
N SER A 348 -58.77 -7.77 -5.79
CA SER A 348 -58.77 -6.33 -5.96
C SER A 348 -57.38 -5.71 -6.13
N ALA A 349 -56.30 -6.50 -6.06
CA ALA A 349 -54.98 -5.97 -6.34
C ALA A 349 -54.93 -5.71 -7.84
N GLU A 350 -54.74 -4.44 -8.19
CA GLU A 350 -54.27 -4.12 -9.53
C GLU A 350 -53.11 -5.06 -9.84
N PRO A 351 -53.12 -5.72 -11.01
CA PRO A 351 -52.08 -6.67 -11.37
C PRO A 351 -50.75 -5.96 -11.16
N THR A 352 -50.00 -6.40 -10.15
CA THR A 352 -48.65 -5.89 -9.90
C THR A 352 -47.97 -5.92 -11.25
N PRO A 353 -47.40 -4.80 -11.74
CA PRO A 353 -46.78 -4.75 -13.06
C PRO A 353 -45.50 -5.60 -13.01
N GLY A 354 -45.68 -6.91 -13.00
CA GLY A 354 -44.63 -7.86 -13.33
C GLY A 354 -44.32 -7.66 -14.79
N LEU A 355 -43.02 -7.71 -15.12
CA LEU A 355 -42.48 -7.59 -16.48
C LEU A 355 -43.50 -8.07 -17.50
N THR A 356 -44.12 -7.10 -18.19
CA THR A 356 -45.10 -7.40 -19.22
C THR A 356 -44.39 -8.18 -20.32
N THR A 357 -45.13 -8.95 -21.12
CA THR A 357 -44.54 -9.64 -22.28
C THR A 357 -43.77 -8.64 -23.18
N THR A 358 -44.21 -7.38 -23.19
CA THR A 358 -43.54 -6.24 -23.81
C THR A 358 -42.17 -5.94 -23.20
N ASP A 359 -42.03 -5.94 -21.88
CA ASP A 359 -40.76 -5.69 -21.19
C ASP A 359 -39.77 -6.83 -21.45
N VAL A 360 -40.25 -8.08 -21.47
CA VAL A 360 -39.44 -9.26 -21.84
C VAL A 360 -39.00 -9.17 -23.30
N LEU A 361 -39.88 -8.73 -24.21
CA LEU A 361 -39.54 -8.51 -25.62
C LEU A 361 -38.55 -7.35 -25.80
N GLN A 362 -38.64 -6.28 -25.01
CA GLN A 362 -37.68 -5.19 -25.05
C GLN A 362 -36.30 -5.63 -24.54
N ILE A 363 -36.24 -6.45 -23.49
CA ILE A 363 -34.98 -7.01 -23.00
C ILE A 363 -34.37 -7.96 -24.05
N LEU A 364 -35.16 -8.84 -24.66
CA LEU A 364 -34.70 -9.71 -25.76
C LEU A 364 -34.21 -8.90 -26.98
N ALA A 365 -34.92 -7.82 -27.33
CA ALA A 365 -34.51 -6.94 -28.41
C ALA A 365 -33.22 -6.16 -28.09
N ALA A 366 -33.01 -5.78 -26.83
CA ALA A 366 -31.79 -5.13 -26.37
C ALA A 366 -30.58 -6.08 -26.41
N VAL A 367 -30.73 -7.31 -25.92
CA VAL A 367 -29.68 -8.35 -25.99
C VAL A 367 -29.32 -8.66 -27.45
N ARG A 368 -30.30 -8.82 -28.34
CA ARG A 368 -30.06 -9.08 -29.76
C ARG A 368 -29.32 -7.94 -30.48
N ARG A 369 -29.50 -6.69 -30.04
CA ARG A 369 -28.74 -5.55 -30.60
C ARG A 369 -27.29 -5.53 -30.14
N GLN A 370 -27.00 -6.07 -28.96
CA GLN A 370 -25.65 -6.13 -28.42
C GLN A 370 -24.78 -7.13 -29.17
N ASP A 371 -25.35 -8.29 -29.58
CA ASP A 371 -24.67 -9.30 -30.42
C ASP A 371 -24.40 -8.85 -31.87
N SER A 372 -25.00 -7.74 -32.31
CA SER A 372 -24.88 -7.23 -33.69
C SER A 372 -23.77 -6.19 -33.88
N LYS A 373 -23.03 -5.86 -32.82
CA LYS A 373 -21.84 -5.00 -32.83
C LYS A 373 -20.62 -5.84 -32.53
#